data_AF-A0A3R7WKS9-F1
#
_entry.id   AF-A0A3R7WKS9-F1
#
_cell.length_a   1.000
_cell.length_b   1.000
_cell.length_c   1.000
_cell.angle_alpha   90.00
_cell.angle_beta   90.00
_cell.angle_gamma   90.00
#
_symmetry.space_group_name_H-M   'P 1'
#
loop_
_entity.id
_entity.type
_entity.pdbx_description
1 polymer ?
#
loop_
_entity_poly.entity_id
_entity_poly.type
_entity_poly.pdbx_seq_one_letter_code
_entity_poly.pdbx_strand_id
1 'polypeptide(L)'
;MANNNDNAVPATTESLERDILAQECVEMLVEHGYHRASLVEIPIYERVVGGLVFCLQSEELTSVDCDILFRPVATVKERVRVAEAICHSFNTALMSLATTATSTKALTLSVHELQGANYAKLKLVVAWLVQHTQIKLNTRVQQAIQTQWNDLRTTSLGTQPPRPPHAPWYRVERQSKFRVGEL
;
A
#
# COMPACT_ATOMS: atom_id res chain seq x y z
N MET A 1 9.08 -42.03 42.55
CA MET A 1 10.34 -41.55 41.94
C MET A 1 9.95 -40.63 40.80
N ALA A 2 10.07 -39.32 41.00
CA ALA A 2 9.71 -38.31 40.00
C ALA A 2 10.85 -38.20 38.97
N ASN A 3 10.57 -38.47 37.70
CA ASN A 3 11.51 -38.19 36.62
C ASN A 3 11.24 -36.78 36.10
N ASN A 4 12.20 -35.89 36.39
CA ASN A 4 12.38 -34.59 35.75
C ASN A 4 12.51 -34.74 34.23
N ASN A 5 11.76 -33.94 33.48
CA ASN A 5 12.21 -33.46 32.18
C ASN A 5 11.62 -32.07 31.85
N ASP A 6 11.84 -31.11 32.74
CA ASP A 6 11.66 -29.69 32.42
C ASP A 6 12.98 -29.15 31.86
N ASN A 7 13.30 -29.51 30.62
CA ASN A 7 14.38 -28.87 29.88
C ASN A 7 13.84 -27.59 29.22
N ALA A 8 13.41 -26.62 30.03
CA ALA A 8 13.12 -25.27 29.59
C ALA A 8 14.47 -24.54 29.46
N VAL A 9 15.08 -24.65 28.28
CA VAL A 9 16.26 -23.85 27.91
C VAL A 9 15.90 -22.38 28.14
N PRO A 10 16.60 -21.64 29.02
CA PRO A 10 16.31 -20.24 29.24
C PRO A 10 16.50 -19.50 27.92
N ALA A 11 15.50 -18.74 27.50
CA ALA A 11 15.60 -17.89 26.32
C ALA A 11 16.86 -17.04 26.43
N THR A 12 17.80 -17.25 25.51
CA THR A 12 19.05 -16.48 25.43
C THR A 12 18.68 -15.00 25.29
N THR A 13 19.43 -14.10 25.92
CA THR A 13 19.16 -12.63 25.88
C THR A 13 18.95 -12.10 24.47
N GLU A 14 19.68 -12.64 23.49
CA GLU A 14 19.55 -12.33 22.06
C GLU A 14 18.17 -12.67 21.46
N SER A 15 17.54 -13.76 21.90
CA SER A 15 16.19 -14.12 21.47
C SER A 15 15.15 -13.13 22.00
N LEU A 16 15.32 -12.65 23.24
CA LEU A 16 14.42 -11.68 23.84
C LEU A 16 14.54 -10.31 23.15
N GLU A 17 15.76 -9.86 22.86
CA GLU A 17 15.99 -8.62 22.13
C GLU A 17 15.38 -8.66 20.72
N ARG A 18 15.52 -9.79 20.03
CA ARG A 18 14.90 -10.01 18.72
C ARG A 18 13.37 -9.89 18.78
N ASP A 19 12.73 -10.49 19.78
CA ASP A 19 11.28 -10.48 19.93
C ASP A 19 10.76 -9.08 20.30
N ILE A 20 11.50 -8.33 21.12
CA ILE A 20 11.19 -6.93 21.43
C ILE A 20 11.23 -6.08 20.15
N LEU A 21 12.31 -6.18 19.36
CA LEU A 21 12.44 -5.43 18.11
C LEU A 21 11.35 -5.79 17.10
N ALA A 22 10.99 -7.07 17.02
CA ALA A 22 9.91 -7.53 16.16
C ALA A 22 8.56 -6.92 16.58
N GLN A 23 8.30 -6.85 17.88
CA GLN A 23 7.08 -6.28 18.43
C GLN A 23 7.01 -4.75 18.22
N GLU A 24 8.13 -4.04 18.37
CA GLU A 24 8.20 -2.60 18.06
C GLU A 24 7.92 -2.32 16.57
N CYS A 25 8.34 -3.20 15.66
CA CYS A 25 7.99 -3.08 14.24
C CYS A 25 6.48 -3.19 14.02
N VAL A 26 5.84 -4.13 14.71
CA VAL A 26 4.38 -4.34 14.65
C VAL A 26 3.63 -3.13 15.17
N GLU A 27 4.04 -2.59 16.32
CA GLU A 27 3.41 -1.41 16.93
C GLU A 27 3.46 -0.20 16.01
N MET A 28 4.64 0.06 15.42
CA MET A 28 4.81 1.15 14.44
C MET A 28 3.91 0.96 13.22
N LEU A 29 3.80 -0.27 12.69
CA LEU A 29 2.91 -0.53 11.56
C LEU A 29 1.44 -0.29 11.90
N VAL A 30 1.00 -0.67 13.11
CA VAL A 30 -0.39 -0.47 13.56
C VAL A 30 -0.70 1.01 13.76
N GLU A 31 0.20 1.76 14.39
CA GLU A 31 0.06 3.21 14.60
C GLU A 31 -0.11 3.97 13.27
N HIS A 32 0.55 3.49 12.22
CA HIS A 32 0.53 4.11 10.89
C HIS A 32 -0.50 3.48 9.94
N GLY A 33 -1.48 2.74 10.47
CA GLY A 33 -2.70 2.34 9.76
C GLY A 33 -2.70 0.92 9.20
N TYR A 34 -1.65 0.12 9.41
CA TYR A 34 -1.66 -1.31 9.06
C TYR A 34 -2.20 -2.16 10.23
N HIS A 35 -3.51 -2.07 10.49
CA HIS A 35 -4.14 -2.75 11.63
C HIS A 35 -4.04 -4.29 11.57
N ARG A 36 -3.82 -4.90 10.40
CA ARG A 36 -3.64 -6.35 10.25
C ARG A 36 -2.44 -6.87 11.06
N ALA A 37 -1.45 -6.03 11.34
CA ALA A 37 -0.33 -6.38 12.23
C ALA A 37 -0.76 -6.60 13.70
N SER A 38 -1.93 -6.14 14.14
CA SER A 38 -2.42 -6.40 15.50
C SER A 38 -2.95 -7.83 15.71
N LEU A 39 -3.18 -8.58 14.62
CA LEU A 39 -3.75 -9.93 14.71
C LEU A 39 -2.70 -10.92 15.23
N VAL A 40 -2.88 -11.39 16.46
CA VAL A 40 -1.96 -12.30 17.15
C VAL A 40 -1.88 -13.67 16.48
N GLU A 41 -2.94 -14.08 15.77
CA GLU A 41 -3.00 -15.35 15.03
C GLU A 41 -2.02 -15.42 13.86
N ILE A 42 -1.54 -14.27 13.37
CA ILE A 42 -0.58 -14.19 12.27
C ILE A 42 0.84 -14.20 12.85
N PRO A 43 1.76 -15.04 12.36
CA PRO A 43 3.13 -15.05 12.84
C PRO A 43 3.77 -13.66 12.69
N ILE A 44 4.57 -13.25 13.69
CA ILE A 44 5.11 -11.89 13.78
C ILE A 44 5.92 -11.48 12.55
N TYR A 45 6.65 -12.43 11.95
CA TYR A 45 7.35 -12.23 10.70
C TYR A 45 6.41 -11.83 9.56
N GLU A 46 5.33 -12.56 9.36
CA GLU A 46 4.37 -12.31 8.27
C GLU A 46 3.65 -10.98 8.45
N ARG A 47 3.39 -10.59 9.70
CA ARG A 47 2.85 -9.27 10.02
C ARG A 47 3.79 -8.14 9.61
N VAL A 48 5.08 -8.26 9.92
CA VAL A 48 6.08 -7.25 9.55
C VAL A 48 6.27 -7.19 8.04
N VAL A 49 6.42 -8.33 7.36
CA VAL A 49 6.58 -8.38 5.90
C VAL A 49 5.33 -7.87 5.18
N GLY A 50 4.14 -8.25 5.65
CA GLY A 50 2.88 -7.72 5.12
C GLY A 50 2.78 -6.20 5.26
N GLY A 51 3.25 -5.64 6.39
CA GLY A 51 3.36 -4.21 6.59
C GLY A 51 4.34 -3.52 5.65
N LEU A 52 5.50 -4.12 5.37
CA LEU A 52 6.46 -3.61 4.39
C LEU A 52 5.83 -3.50 3.00
N VAL A 53 5.16 -4.56 2.55
CA VAL A 53 4.45 -4.58 1.26
C VAL A 53 3.34 -3.53 1.23
N PHE A 54 2.59 -3.41 2.33
CA PHE A 54 1.54 -2.40 2.47
C PHE A 54 2.09 -0.97 2.32
N CYS A 55 3.23 -0.66 2.95
CA CYS A 55 3.84 0.67 2.86
C CYS A 55 4.42 0.98 1.47
N LEU A 56 4.98 -0.03 0.78
CA LEU A 56 5.62 0.19 -0.52
C LEU A 56 4.64 0.71 -1.57
N GLN A 57 3.38 0.25 -1.54
CA GLN A 57 2.32 0.65 -2.49
C GLN A 57 2.82 0.68 -3.95
N SER A 58 3.69 -0.27 -4.32
CA SER A 58 4.38 -0.29 -5.61
C SER A 58 3.53 -1.00 -6.65
N GLU A 59 3.41 -0.39 -7.84
CA GLU A 59 2.76 -1.02 -8.99
C GLU A 59 3.40 -2.36 -9.37
N GLU A 60 4.72 -2.46 -9.20
CA GLU A 60 5.48 -3.68 -9.44
C GLU A 60 5.03 -4.81 -8.50
N LEU A 61 4.84 -4.50 -7.22
CA LEU A 61 4.40 -5.47 -6.22
C LEU A 61 2.94 -5.87 -6.36
N THR A 62 2.08 -5.05 -6.99
CA THR A 62 0.70 -5.45 -7.32
C THR A 62 0.63 -6.66 -8.25
N SER A 63 1.71 -6.95 -9.01
CA SER A 63 1.80 -8.13 -9.88
C SER A 63 2.47 -9.34 -9.22
N VAL A 64 3.02 -9.17 -8.02
CA VAL A 64 3.75 -10.20 -7.28
C VAL A 64 2.87 -10.78 -6.18
N ASP A 65 2.60 -12.07 -6.25
CA ASP A 65 1.89 -12.82 -5.21
C ASP A 65 2.77 -12.94 -3.94
N CYS A 66 2.62 -11.97 -3.04
CA CYS A 66 3.41 -11.89 -1.81
C CYS A 66 3.04 -12.99 -0.79
N ASP A 67 1.87 -13.62 -0.92
CA ASP A 67 1.41 -14.68 -0.01
C ASP A 67 2.23 -15.97 -0.17
N ILE A 68 2.96 -16.12 -1.29
CA ILE A 68 3.93 -17.19 -1.51
C ILE A 68 4.95 -17.29 -0.36
N LEU A 69 5.32 -16.16 0.27
CA LEU A 69 6.25 -16.17 1.40
C LEU A 69 5.74 -16.95 2.62
N PHE A 70 4.43 -17.16 2.71
CA PHE A 70 3.77 -17.73 3.90
C PHE A 70 3.18 -19.12 3.63
N ARG A 71 3.07 -19.52 2.36
CA ARG A 71 2.56 -20.86 1.99
C ARG A 71 3.51 -21.95 2.50
N PRO A 72 3.06 -22.97 3.24
CA PRO A 72 3.93 -24.05 3.73
C PRO A 72 4.65 -24.80 2.61
N VAL A 73 4.00 -24.94 1.45
CA VAL A 73 4.46 -25.77 0.31
C VAL A 73 5.21 -24.95 -0.75
N ALA A 74 5.44 -23.64 -0.54
CA ALA A 74 6.18 -22.83 -1.51
C ALA A 74 7.64 -23.28 -1.62
N THR A 75 8.11 -23.43 -2.86
CA THR A 75 9.50 -23.80 -3.15
C THR A 75 10.45 -22.69 -2.71
N VAL A 76 11.70 -23.05 -2.38
CA VAL A 76 12.74 -22.09 -2.01
C VAL A 76 12.92 -21.02 -3.09
N LYS A 77 12.88 -21.42 -4.36
CA LYS A 77 13.02 -20.52 -5.51
C LYS A 77 11.89 -19.49 -5.58
N GLU A 78 10.65 -19.89 -5.29
CA GLU A 78 9.51 -18.97 -5.27
C GLU A 78 9.62 -17.97 -4.11
N ARG A 79 9.99 -18.44 -2.91
CA ARG A 79 10.19 -17.56 -1.74
C ARG A 79 11.31 -16.55 -1.96
N VAL A 80 12.42 -16.98 -2.55
CA VAL A 80 13.54 -16.10 -2.90
C VAL A 80 13.10 -15.06 -3.92
N ARG A 81 12.39 -15.46 -4.99
CA ARG A 81 11.89 -14.53 -6.01
C ARG A 81 10.99 -13.44 -5.42
N VAL A 82 10.10 -13.80 -4.50
CA VAL A 82 9.20 -12.82 -3.86
C VAL A 82 9.98 -11.90 -2.93
N ALA A 83 10.91 -12.45 -2.14
CA ALA A 83 11.78 -11.63 -1.29
C ALA A 83 12.64 -10.66 -2.12
N GLU A 84 13.18 -11.09 -3.26
CA GLU A 84 13.91 -10.25 -4.21
C GLU A 84 13.05 -9.10 -4.73
N ALA A 85 11.80 -9.36 -5.11
CA ALA A 85 10.88 -8.34 -5.59
C ALA A 85 10.58 -7.27 -4.52
N ILE A 86 10.36 -7.70 -3.26
CA ILE A 86 10.15 -6.76 -2.14
C ILE A 86 11.40 -5.92 -1.91
N CYS A 87 12.58 -6.54 -1.84
CA CYS A 87 13.85 -5.83 -1.66
C CYS A 87 14.13 -4.87 -2.82
N HIS A 88 13.88 -5.29 -4.06
CA HIS A 88 14.05 -4.46 -5.25
C HIS A 88 13.14 -3.24 -5.19
N SER A 89 11.84 -3.43 -4.96
CA SER A 89 10.88 -2.34 -4.88
C SER A 89 11.22 -1.35 -3.77
N PHE A 90 11.64 -1.84 -2.60
CA PHE A 90 12.10 -1.00 -1.51
C PHE A 90 13.35 -0.18 -1.88
N ASN A 91 14.37 -0.83 -2.41
CA ASN A 91 15.61 -0.15 -2.77
C ASN A 91 15.37 0.87 -3.89
N THR A 92 14.47 0.59 -4.84
CA THR A 92 14.05 1.54 -5.88
C THR A 92 13.30 2.74 -5.28
N ALA A 93 12.36 2.50 -4.36
CA ALA A 93 11.67 3.59 -3.65
C ALA A 93 12.65 4.47 -2.87
N LEU A 94 13.61 3.85 -2.19
CA LEU A 94 14.67 4.51 -1.44
C LEU A 94 15.56 5.37 -2.36
N MET A 95 15.94 4.85 -3.53
CA MET A 95 16.72 5.61 -4.53
C MET A 95 15.93 6.80 -5.11
N SER A 96 14.63 6.67 -5.32
CA SER A 96 13.79 7.75 -5.88
C SER A 96 13.74 9.01 -5.01
N LEU A 97 13.97 8.87 -3.70
CA LEU A 97 13.93 9.95 -2.71
C LEU A 97 15.33 10.30 -2.14
N ALA A 98 16.40 9.70 -2.66
CA ALA A 98 17.77 9.86 -2.17
C ALA A 98 18.36 11.28 -2.38
N THR A 99 17.55 12.28 -2.69
CA THR A 99 17.94 13.70 -2.77
C THR A 99 18.31 14.29 -1.41
N THR A 100 17.92 13.66 -0.29
CA THR A 100 18.37 14.02 1.07
C THR A 100 19.52 13.11 1.50
N ALA A 101 20.73 13.61 1.27
CA ALA A 101 22.01 12.97 1.50
C ALA A 101 22.21 12.55 2.98
N THR A 102 22.58 11.27 3.22
CA THR A 102 23.61 10.79 4.18
C THR A 102 23.27 9.40 4.77
N SER A 103 22.00 9.00 4.88
CA SER A 103 21.60 7.72 5.51
C SER A 103 21.10 6.63 4.53
N THR A 104 21.35 6.79 3.24
CA THR A 104 20.74 5.97 2.18
C THR A 104 21.32 4.55 2.13
N LYS A 105 22.61 4.37 2.45
CA LYS A 105 23.31 3.08 2.32
C LYS A 105 23.01 2.10 3.45
N ALA A 106 22.84 2.59 4.68
CA ALA A 106 22.56 1.76 5.86
C ALA A 106 21.16 1.12 5.81
N LEU A 107 20.24 1.76 5.09
CA LEU A 107 18.85 1.34 4.97
C LEU A 107 18.62 0.30 3.87
N THR A 108 19.61 0.02 2.98
CA THR A 108 19.45 -0.94 1.88
C THR A 108 19.07 -2.34 2.38
N LEU A 109 18.00 -2.91 1.84
CA LEU A 109 17.49 -4.21 2.28
C LEU A 109 17.93 -5.32 1.31
N SER A 110 18.46 -6.42 1.83
CA SER A 110 18.81 -7.60 1.05
C SER A 110 17.90 -8.79 1.39
N VAL A 111 17.84 -9.76 0.49
CA VAL A 111 17.02 -10.97 0.65
C VAL A 111 17.38 -11.73 1.92
N HIS A 112 18.67 -11.85 2.23
CA HIS A 112 19.15 -12.52 3.44
C HIS A 112 18.63 -11.83 4.70
N GLU A 113 18.64 -10.50 4.75
CA GLU A 113 18.15 -9.74 5.89
C GLU A 113 16.63 -9.89 6.07
N LEU A 114 15.90 -9.92 4.95
CA LEU A 114 14.46 -10.11 4.95
C LEU A 114 14.07 -11.55 5.34
N GLN A 115 14.75 -12.57 4.81
CA GLN A 115 14.46 -13.98 5.12
C GLN A 115 14.99 -14.42 6.49
N GLY A 116 16.12 -13.86 6.92
CA GLY A 116 16.71 -14.10 8.25
C GLY A 116 15.97 -13.38 9.38
N ALA A 117 14.97 -12.56 9.06
CA ALA A 117 14.20 -11.76 10.01
C ALA A 117 15.11 -10.91 10.92
N ASN A 118 16.03 -10.14 10.31
CA ASN A 118 16.86 -9.19 11.04
C ASN A 118 16.03 -7.97 11.46
N TYR A 119 15.32 -8.07 12.60
CA TYR A 119 14.40 -7.04 13.06
C TYR A 119 15.07 -5.70 13.39
N ALA A 120 16.36 -5.69 13.76
CA ALA A 120 17.08 -4.44 13.99
C ALA A 120 17.12 -3.59 12.71
N LYS A 121 17.35 -4.24 11.57
CA LYS A 121 17.36 -3.57 10.26
C LYS A 121 15.95 -3.34 9.74
N LEU A 122 15.05 -4.32 9.88
CA LEU A 122 13.66 -4.18 9.45
C LEU A 122 12.96 -3.03 10.17
N LYS A 123 13.24 -2.79 11.45
CA LYS A 123 12.71 -1.64 12.20
C LYS A 123 13.07 -0.31 11.53
N LEU A 124 14.33 -0.13 11.14
CA LEU A 124 14.79 1.08 10.45
C LEU A 124 14.11 1.25 9.07
N VAL A 125 13.95 0.13 8.34
CA VAL A 125 13.27 0.11 7.04
C VAL A 125 11.78 0.46 7.20
N VAL A 126 11.09 -0.11 8.19
CA VAL A 126 9.69 0.18 8.52
C VAL A 126 9.53 1.66 8.87
N ALA A 127 10.37 2.19 9.77
CA ALA A 127 10.31 3.60 10.17
C ALA A 127 10.47 4.54 8.97
N TRP A 128 11.42 4.25 8.08
CA TRP A 128 11.60 5.03 6.87
C TRP A 128 10.41 4.91 5.92
N LEU A 129 9.92 3.68 5.69
CA LEU A 129 8.82 3.40 4.77
C LEU A 129 7.54 4.10 5.19
N VAL A 130 7.21 4.03 6.47
CA VAL A 130 6.02 4.65 7.03
C VAL A 130 6.01 6.16 6.78
N GLN A 131 7.12 6.84 7.07
CA GLN A 131 7.25 8.28 6.80
C GLN A 131 7.08 8.58 5.30
N HIS A 132 7.72 7.76 4.46
CA HIS A 132 7.63 7.90 3.02
C HIS A 132 6.21 7.69 2.47
N THR A 133 5.48 6.68 2.96
CA THR A 133 4.08 6.43 2.59
C THR A 133 3.20 7.61 2.99
N GLN A 134 3.40 8.18 4.19
CA GLN A 134 2.66 9.37 4.62
C GLN A 134 2.92 10.58 3.73
N ILE A 135 4.17 10.84 3.34
CA ILE A 135 4.53 11.93 2.42
C ILE A 135 3.86 11.73 1.05
N LYS A 136 3.91 10.52 0.50
CA LYS A 136 3.24 10.18 -0.77
C LYS A 136 1.73 10.38 -0.68
N LEU A 137 1.09 9.88 0.37
CA LEU A 137 -0.35 10.03 0.58
C LEU A 137 -0.73 11.51 0.73
N ASN A 138 -0.02 12.28 1.53
CA ASN A 138 -0.27 13.71 1.70
C ASN A 138 -0.14 14.44 0.35
N THR A 139 0.92 14.17 -0.41
CA THR A 139 1.13 14.75 -1.74
C THR A 139 -0.03 14.43 -2.69
N ARG A 140 -0.50 13.18 -2.73
CA ARG A 140 -1.64 12.76 -3.55
C ARG A 140 -2.94 13.45 -3.14
N VAL A 141 -3.18 13.58 -1.84
CA VAL A 141 -4.35 14.29 -1.29
C VAL A 141 -4.30 15.77 -1.68
N GLN A 142 -3.16 16.44 -1.51
CA GLN A 142 -2.98 17.84 -1.90
C GLN A 142 -3.19 18.03 -3.41
N GLN A 143 -2.65 17.13 -4.24
CA GLN A 143 -2.87 17.15 -5.69
C GLN A 143 -4.34 16.96 -6.04
N ALA A 144 -5.04 16.03 -5.39
CA ALA A 144 -6.47 15.81 -5.62
C ALA A 144 -7.31 17.04 -5.26
N ILE A 145 -7.02 17.67 -4.11
CA ILE A 145 -7.67 18.92 -3.68
C ILE A 145 -7.41 20.03 -4.71
N GLN A 146 -6.17 20.18 -5.16
CA GLN A 146 -5.80 21.20 -6.14
C GLN A 146 -6.54 21.00 -7.48
N THR A 147 -6.62 19.75 -7.96
CA THR A 147 -7.36 19.41 -9.18
C THR A 147 -8.84 19.74 -9.03
N GLN A 148 -9.47 19.30 -7.94
CA GLN A 148 -10.88 19.58 -7.68
C GLN A 148 -11.16 21.09 -7.64
N TRP A 149 -10.27 21.87 -7.02
CA TRP A 149 -10.44 23.31 -6.96
C TRP A 149 -10.25 24.00 -8.31
N ASN A 150 -9.33 23.51 -9.15
CA ASN A 150 -9.17 23.96 -10.52
C ASN A 150 -10.44 23.66 -11.35
N ASP A 151 -11.05 22.49 -11.19
CA ASP A 151 -12.28 22.10 -11.90
C ASP A 151 -13.49 22.97 -11.52
N LEU A 152 -13.62 23.33 -10.24
CA LEU A 152 -14.69 24.24 -9.79
C LEU A 152 -14.52 25.66 -10.37
N ARG A 153 -13.27 26.11 -10.53
CA ARG A 153 -12.96 27.41 -11.15
C ARG A 153 -13.24 27.42 -12.65
N THR A 154 -12.88 26.38 -13.38
CA THR A 154 -13.19 26.27 -14.82
C THR A 154 -14.70 26.17 -15.05
N THR A 155 -15.42 25.42 -14.21
CA THR A 155 -16.88 25.27 -14.29
C THR A 155 -17.63 26.60 -14.03
N SER A 156 -17.14 27.42 -13.09
CA SER A 156 -17.73 28.72 -12.77
C SER A 156 -17.41 29.83 -13.78
N LEU A 157 -16.32 29.70 -14.55
CA LEU A 157 -15.87 30.69 -15.54
C LEU A 157 -16.39 30.44 -16.97
N GLY A 158 -17.04 29.31 -17.24
CA GLY A 158 -17.80 29.18 -18.49
C GLY A 158 -18.10 27.75 -18.91
N THR A 159 -19.38 27.41 -18.98
CA THR A 159 -20.04 26.86 -20.17
C THR A 159 -21.53 27.07 -19.99
N GLN A 160 -22.08 28.14 -20.58
CA GLN A 160 -23.52 28.13 -20.90
C GLN A 160 -23.70 26.93 -21.86
N PRO A 161 -24.61 25.97 -21.61
CA PRO A 161 -24.88 24.93 -22.61
C PRO A 161 -25.17 25.62 -23.94
N PRO A 162 -24.70 25.08 -25.09
CA PRO A 162 -24.92 25.71 -26.37
C PRO A 162 -26.41 26.01 -26.51
N ARG A 163 -26.77 27.30 -26.66
CA ARG A 163 -28.16 27.66 -26.94
C ARG A 163 -28.55 26.88 -28.19
N PRO A 164 -29.64 26.11 -28.18
CA PRO A 164 -30.07 25.41 -29.38
C PRO A 164 -30.16 26.43 -30.52
N PRO A 165 -29.67 26.12 -31.74
CA PRO A 165 -29.78 27.04 -32.85
C PRO A 165 -31.25 27.43 -32.99
N HIS A 166 -31.52 28.74 -33.06
CA HIS A 166 -32.86 29.30 -33.17
C HIS A 166 -33.59 28.56 -34.30
N ALA A 167 -34.55 27.70 -33.95
CA ALA A 167 -35.36 27.01 -34.93
C ALA A 167 -36.02 28.09 -35.81
N PRO A 168 -35.89 28.03 -37.15
CA PRO A 168 -36.57 29.01 -37.98
C PRO A 168 -38.08 28.84 -37.80
N TRP A 169 -38.80 29.95 -37.78
CA TRP A 169 -40.24 30.02 -37.55
C TRP A 169 -41.06 29.51 -38.74
N TYR A 170 -40.75 28.35 -39.34
CA TYR A 170 -41.69 27.71 -40.24
C TYR A 170 -42.72 26.89 -39.45
N ARG A 171 -43.92 27.45 -39.43
CA ARG A 171 -45.23 26.90 -39.10
C ARG A 171 -45.33 25.38 -39.25
N VAL A 172 -45.55 24.68 -38.15
CA VAL A 172 -46.11 23.32 -38.17
C VAL A 172 -47.57 23.44 -38.60
N GLU A 173 -47.88 23.20 -39.86
CA GLU A 173 -49.26 22.93 -40.27
C GLU A 173 -49.71 21.63 -39.61
N ARG A 174 -50.60 21.74 -38.63
CA ARG A 174 -51.33 20.58 -38.12
C ARG A 174 -52.23 20.07 -39.25
N GLN A 175 -51.79 19.06 -39.99
CA GLN A 175 -52.72 18.19 -40.70
C GLN A 175 -53.53 17.44 -39.64
N SER A 176 -54.68 18.02 -39.28
CA SER A 176 -55.68 17.37 -38.45
C SER A 176 -56.34 16.26 -39.27
N LYS A 177 -55.79 15.04 -39.18
CA LYS A 177 -56.57 13.84 -39.50
C LYS A 177 -57.56 13.61 -38.36
N PHE A 178 -58.63 14.40 -38.35
CA PHE A 178 -59.86 14.02 -37.66
C PHE A 178 -60.35 12.72 -38.30
N ARG A 179 -60.15 11.58 -37.61
CA ARG A 179 -61.13 10.50 -37.69
C ARG A 179 -62.31 10.95 -36.85
N VAL A 180 -63.39 11.34 -37.51
CA VAL A 180 -64.72 11.31 -36.93
C VAL A 180 -65.41 10.14 -37.62
N GLY A 181 -65.89 9.17 -36.82
CA GLY A 181 -66.79 8.11 -37.28
C GLY A 181 -68.07 8.73 -37.85
N GLU A 182 -69.04 8.01 -38.38
CA GLU A 182 -69.56 6.71 -38.00
C GLU A 182 -70.45 6.22 -39.17
N LEU A 183 -70.97 4.99 -39.00
CA LEU A 183 -72.03 4.28 -39.73
C LEU A 183 -71.53 3.21 -40.72
#